data_AF-G9KKG6-F1
#
_entry.id   AF-G9KKG6-F1
#
_cell.length_a   1.000
_cell.length_b   1.000
_cell.length_c   1.000
_cell.angle_alpha   90.00
_cell.angle_beta   90.00
_cell.angle_gamma   90.00
#
_symmetry.space_group_name_H-M   'P 1'
#
loop_
_entity.id
_entity.type
_entity.pdbx_description
1 polymer ?
#
loop_
_entity_poly.entity_id
_entity_poly.type
_entity_poly.pdbx_seq_one_letter_code
_entity_poly.pdbx_strand_id
1 'polypeptide(L)'
;GASNSPGQPNSVKRKKLPVDSVFNKFEDEDSDDVPRKRKLVPLDYGEDDKNAAKGTVNTEEKRKHIKSLIEKIPTAKPELFAYPLDWSIVDSILMERRIRPWINKKIIEYIGEEEATLVDFVCSKVMAHSSPQSILDDVAMVLDEEAEVFIVKMWRLLIYETEAKKIGLV
;
A
#
# COMPACT_ATOMS: atom_id res chain seq x y z
N GLY A 1 -10.93 45.06 -65.71
CA GLY A 1 -11.44 45.67 -64.47
C GLY A 1 -10.60 45.17 -63.31
N ALA A 2 -10.16 46.08 -62.44
CA ALA A 2 -9.19 45.86 -61.37
C ALA A 2 -9.81 45.46 -60.02
N SER A 3 -8.91 45.07 -59.08
CA SER A 3 -9.03 44.88 -57.61
C SER A 3 -9.62 43.55 -57.10
N ASN A 4 -9.11 42.88 -56.05
CA ASN A 4 -7.90 43.05 -55.22
C ASN A 4 -7.60 41.76 -54.41
N SER A 5 -6.32 41.51 -54.13
CA SER A 5 -5.62 40.68 -53.09
C SER A 5 -6.30 39.52 -52.34
N PRO A 6 -5.54 38.42 -52.10
CA PRO A 6 -5.11 38.14 -50.73
C PRO A 6 -3.61 37.75 -50.61
N GLY A 7 -3.03 38.06 -49.45
CA GLY A 7 -1.62 37.88 -49.12
C GLY A 7 -1.15 36.42 -48.97
N GLN A 8 0.11 36.21 -49.32
CA GLN A 8 0.97 35.02 -49.10
C GLN A 8 1.92 35.30 -47.90
N PRO A 9 2.80 34.37 -47.41
CA PRO A 9 3.19 33.05 -47.96
C PRO A 9 3.41 31.90 -46.94
N ASN A 10 3.77 30.75 -47.51
CA ASN A 10 4.75 29.76 -47.05
C ASN A 10 4.28 28.50 -46.30
N SER A 11 3.98 27.47 -47.08
CA SER A 11 3.90 26.07 -46.67
C SER A 11 5.28 25.40 -46.75
N VAL A 12 5.78 24.87 -45.62
CA VAL A 12 7.03 24.10 -45.59
C VAL A 12 6.77 22.67 -45.13
N LYS A 13 6.64 21.81 -46.14
CA LYS A 13 7.17 20.43 -46.32
C LYS A 13 7.34 19.54 -45.07
N ARG A 14 6.51 18.48 -45.05
CA ARG A 14 6.75 17.16 -44.41
C ARG A 14 8.20 16.69 -44.63
N LYS A 15 8.89 16.31 -43.55
CA LYS A 15 10.19 15.63 -43.60
C LYS A 15 10.03 14.14 -43.25
N LYS A 16 10.54 13.30 -44.15
CA LYS A 16 10.86 11.86 -44.01
C LYS A 16 12.38 11.80 -44.18
N LEU A 17 13.15 11.26 -43.23
CA LEU A 17 14.57 10.88 -43.38
C LEU A 17 14.98 9.88 -42.27
N PRO A 18 16.07 9.09 -42.46
CA PRO A 18 16.09 7.64 -42.26
C PRO A 18 16.77 7.14 -40.97
N VAL A 19 16.58 5.84 -40.74
CA VAL A 19 17.36 4.96 -39.84
C VAL A 19 18.83 4.90 -40.28
N ASP A 20 19.72 4.53 -39.36
CA ASP A 20 21.19 4.35 -39.51
C ASP A 20 22.09 5.58 -39.25
N SER A 21 22.36 5.86 -37.97
CA SER A 21 23.59 6.56 -37.52
C SER A 21 23.75 6.51 -35.99
N VAL A 22 23.99 5.34 -35.39
CA VAL A 22 24.67 5.29 -34.06
C VAL A 22 25.46 3.99 -33.85
N PHE A 23 25.96 3.35 -34.90
CA PHE A 23 26.98 2.31 -34.77
C PHE A 23 28.23 2.80 -35.51
N ASN A 24 29.32 2.91 -34.78
CA ASN A 24 30.69 2.97 -35.27
C ASN A 24 31.24 4.32 -35.76
N LYS A 25 31.65 5.18 -34.82
CA LYS A 25 32.93 5.89 -34.97
C LYS A 25 33.66 6.01 -33.63
N PHE A 26 34.80 5.34 -33.61
CA PHE A 26 35.78 5.19 -32.54
C PHE A 26 36.50 6.48 -32.18
N GLU A 27 36.97 6.54 -30.94
CA GLU A 27 38.32 6.93 -30.43
C GLU A 27 38.14 7.61 -29.06
N ASP A 28 38.44 6.96 -27.93
CA ASP A 28 39.75 6.62 -27.33
C ASP A 28 40.05 7.60 -26.19
N GLU A 29 39.85 7.19 -24.92
CA GLU A 29 40.75 7.52 -23.80
C GLU A 29 40.35 6.75 -22.51
N ASP A 30 41.28 5.87 -22.10
CA ASP A 30 41.68 5.50 -20.73
C ASP A 30 40.67 4.89 -19.72
N SER A 31 40.87 3.61 -19.39
CA SER A 31 41.18 3.16 -18.01
C SER A 31 41.23 1.63 -17.90
N ASP A 32 42.33 1.11 -17.38
CA ASP A 32 42.64 -0.26 -16.94
C ASP A 32 41.49 -1.08 -16.31
N ASP A 33 41.35 -2.36 -16.69
CA ASP A 33 41.76 -3.53 -15.86
C ASP A 33 41.30 -4.89 -16.46
N VAL A 34 42.02 -5.95 -16.11
CA VAL A 34 42.18 -7.27 -16.75
C VAL A 34 41.00 -8.27 -16.51
N PRO A 35 40.54 -9.09 -17.49
CA PRO A 35 39.59 -10.16 -17.22
C PRO A 35 40.29 -11.43 -16.68
N ARG A 36 40.21 -11.66 -15.35
CA ARG A 36 40.75 -12.89 -14.72
C ARG A 36 39.84 -14.09 -14.94
N LYS A 37 40.30 -15.02 -15.79
CA LYS A 37 39.80 -16.40 -15.93
C LYS A 37 39.87 -17.13 -14.58
N ARG A 38 38.75 -17.57 -14.03
CA ARG A 38 38.70 -18.53 -12.91
C ARG A 38 38.40 -19.93 -13.46
N LYS A 39 39.29 -20.88 -13.17
CA LYS A 39 39.19 -22.31 -13.53
C LYS A 39 38.06 -22.96 -12.70
N LEU A 40 37.21 -23.77 -13.35
CA LEU A 40 36.25 -24.62 -12.65
C LEU A 40 37.00 -25.62 -11.76
N VAL A 41 36.69 -25.63 -10.47
CA VAL A 41 37.13 -26.63 -9.51
C VAL A 41 36.07 -27.75 -9.49
N PRO A 42 36.44 -29.04 -9.57
CA PRO A 42 35.49 -30.14 -9.43
C PRO A 42 34.78 -30.07 -8.07
N LEU A 43 33.45 -30.12 -8.10
CA LEU A 43 32.61 -30.22 -6.91
C LEU A 43 32.84 -31.58 -6.26
N ASP A 44 33.44 -31.58 -5.08
CA ASP A 44 33.44 -32.73 -4.18
C ASP A 44 32.02 -32.85 -3.59
N TYR A 45 31.37 -34.00 -3.81
CA TYR A 45 30.06 -34.32 -3.25
C TYR A 45 30.25 -34.64 -1.76
N GLY A 46 30.12 -33.63 -0.91
CA GLY A 46 30.03 -33.77 0.54
C GLY A 46 28.67 -33.33 1.06
N GLU A 47 27.98 -34.24 1.74
CA GLU A 47 26.71 -34.08 2.44
C GLU A 47 26.58 -32.74 3.21
N ASP A 48 25.69 -31.85 2.78
CA ASP A 48 25.09 -30.83 3.66
C ASP A 48 23.64 -30.55 3.24
N ASP A 49 22.84 -31.61 3.34
CA ASP A 49 21.39 -31.54 3.47
C ASP A 49 21.09 -30.85 4.82
N LYS A 50 20.87 -29.52 4.85
CA LYS A 50 20.17 -28.84 5.97
C LYS A 50 19.85 -27.33 5.93
N ASN A 51 19.98 -26.60 4.82
CA ASN A 51 19.72 -25.13 4.88
C ASN A 51 18.84 -24.47 3.81
N ALA A 52 18.08 -25.23 3.02
CA ALA A 52 17.12 -24.64 2.06
C ALA A 52 15.64 -24.62 2.54
N ALA A 53 15.31 -25.20 3.70
CA ALA A 53 13.92 -25.46 4.11
C ALA A 53 13.32 -24.49 5.17
N LYS A 54 14.01 -23.43 5.59
CA LYS A 54 13.49 -22.51 6.65
C LYS A 54 12.65 -21.32 6.14
N GLY A 55 12.54 -21.11 4.83
CA GLY A 55 11.77 -19.98 4.26
C GLY A 55 10.31 -20.29 3.92
N THR A 56 9.97 -21.56 3.69
CA THR A 56 8.64 -21.96 3.19
C THR A 56 7.66 -22.30 4.32
N VAL A 57 8.14 -22.97 5.38
CA VAL A 57 7.30 -23.40 6.52
C VAL A 57 6.69 -22.21 7.27
N ASN A 58 7.49 -21.16 7.55
CA ASN A 58 7.02 -19.95 8.24
C ASN A 58 5.96 -19.18 7.42
N THR A 59 6.00 -19.28 6.09
CA THR A 59 5.05 -18.56 5.22
C THR A 59 3.69 -19.25 5.17
N GLU A 60 3.64 -20.58 5.16
CA GLU A 60 2.38 -21.32 5.19
C GLU A 60 1.68 -21.21 6.55
N GLU A 61 2.43 -21.29 7.64
CA GLU A 61 1.90 -21.11 8.99
C GLU A 61 1.35 -19.68 9.18
N LYS A 62 2.08 -18.64 8.74
CA LYS A 62 1.57 -17.27 8.73
C LYS A 62 0.28 -17.13 7.93
N ARG A 63 0.18 -17.76 6.75
CA ARG A 63 -1.05 -17.75 5.94
C ARG A 63 -2.22 -18.42 6.66
N LYS A 64 -1.99 -19.54 7.35
CA LYS A 64 -3.00 -20.23 8.15
C LYS A 64 -3.49 -19.33 9.30
N HIS A 65 -2.57 -18.66 9.99
CA HIS A 65 -2.91 -17.71 11.06
C HIS A 65 -3.72 -16.51 10.53
N ILE A 66 -3.32 -15.92 9.40
CA ILE A 66 -4.08 -14.83 8.76
C ILE A 66 -5.50 -15.28 8.42
N LYS A 67 -5.64 -16.45 7.78
CA LYS A 67 -6.95 -16.96 7.39
C LYS A 67 -7.84 -17.21 8.60
N SER A 68 -7.30 -17.89 9.61
CA SER A 68 -8.03 -18.15 10.86
C SER A 68 -8.41 -16.86 11.58
N LEU A 69 -7.55 -15.83 11.53
CA LEU A 69 -7.85 -14.53 12.09
C LEU A 69 -9.03 -13.87 11.38
N ILE A 70 -9.02 -13.84 10.05
CA ILE A 70 -10.13 -13.27 9.26
C ILE A 70 -11.45 -14.00 9.56
N GLU A 71 -11.42 -15.32 9.65
CA GLU A 71 -12.60 -16.13 9.95
C GLU A 71 -13.18 -15.88 11.36
N LYS A 72 -12.35 -15.44 12.31
CA LYS A 72 -12.78 -15.10 13.68
C LYS A 72 -13.42 -13.71 13.79
N ILE A 73 -13.20 -12.82 12.81
CA ILE A 73 -13.76 -11.47 12.86
C ILE A 73 -15.25 -11.55 12.51
N PRO A 74 -16.16 -11.07 13.38
CA PRO A 74 -17.59 -11.13 13.10
C PRO A 74 -17.97 -10.38 11.82
N THR A 75 -18.87 -10.97 11.05
CA THR A 75 -19.37 -10.37 9.81
C THR A 75 -20.61 -9.50 10.07
N ALA A 76 -21.43 -9.86 11.06
CA ALA A 76 -22.60 -9.11 11.46
C ALA A 76 -22.21 -7.86 12.27
N LYS A 77 -22.79 -6.70 11.92
CA LYS A 77 -22.59 -5.43 12.64
C LYS A 77 -22.78 -5.54 14.17
N PRO A 78 -23.89 -6.12 14.70
CA PRO A 78 -24.10 -6.16 16.14
C PRO A 78 -23.02 -6.98 16.86
N GLU A 79 -22.61 -8.12 16.29
CA GLU A 79 -21.54 -8.96 16.85
C GLU A 79 -20.17 -8.29 16.76
N LEU A 80 -19.92 -7.59 15.65
CA LEU A 80 -18.68 -6.82 15.45
C LEU A 80 -18.56 -5.70 16.49
N PHE A 81 -19.64 -4.97 16.76
CA PHE A 81 -19.66 -3.86 17.71
C PHE A 81 -19.60 -4.34 19.17
N ALA A 82 -20.09 -5.55 19.44
CA ALA A 82 -20.00 -6.20 20.75
C ALA A 82 -18.66 -6.93 20.97
N TYR A 83 -17.78 -6.99 19.96
CA TYR A 83 -16.52 -7.70 20.08
C TYR A 83 -15.63 -7.10 21.18
N PRO A 84 -15.10 -7.91 22.13
CA PRO A 84 -14.27 -7.42 23.22
C PRO A 84 -12.86 -7.07 22.71
N LEU A 85 -12.68 -5.81 22.28
CA LEU A 85 -11.39 -5.32 21.82
C LEU A 85 -10.41 -5.15 23.00
N ASP A 86 -9.20 -5.66 22.84
CA ASP A 86 -8.13 -5.44 23.81
C ASP A 86 -7.45 -4.10 23.58
N TRP A 87 -7.94 -3.08 24.28
CA TRP A 87 -7.46 -1.70 24.19
C TRP A 87 -5.99 -1.54 24.62
N SER A 88 -5.41 -2.48 25.38
CA SER A 88 -3.99 -2.41 25.75
C SER A 88 -3.04 -2.49 24.54
N ILE A 89 -3.53 -3.06 23.44
CA ILE A 89 -2.78 -3.24 22.19
C ILE A 89 -2.94 -2.03 21.25
N VAL A 90 -4.01 -1.25 21.44
CA VAL A 90 -4.32 -0.04 20.68
C VAL A 90 -3.49 1.12 21.23
N ASP A 91 -2.19 1.08 20.94
CA ASP A 91 -1.21 2.08 21.36
C ASP A 91 -1.01 3.19 20.31
N SER A 92 -0.27 4.24 20.70
CA SER A 92 0.08 5.35 19.80
C SER A 92 0.80 4.88 18.53
N ILE A 93 1.59 3.81 18.61
CA ILE A 93 2.34 3.26 17.47
C ILE A 93 1.37 2.66 16.45
N LEU A 94 0.40 1.85 16.89
CA LEU A 94 -0.62 1.29 16.01
C LEU A 94 -1.46 2.40 15.38
N MET A 95 -1.82 3.40 16.19
CA MET A 95 -2.58 4.56 15.70
C MET A 95 -1.84 5.33 14.62
N GLU A 96 -0.59 5.71 14.85
CA GLU A 96 0.21 6.50 13.90
C GLU A 96 0.58 5.72 12.64
N ARG A 97 0.89 4.43 12.76
CA ARG A 97 1.42 3.64 11.62
C ARG A 97 0.36 2.95 10.79
N ARG A 98 -0.82 2.67 11.35
CA ARG A 98 -1.85 1.82 10.69
C ARG A 98 -3.21 2.51 10.66
N ILE A 99 -3.73 2.90 11.82
CA ILE A 99 -5.12 3.37 11.93
C ILE A 99 -5.30 4.75 11.31
N ARG A 100 -4.49 5.75 11.70
CA ARG A 100 -4.59 7.12 11.18
C ARG A 100 -4.36 7.22 9.67
N PRO A 101 -3.33 6.58 9.07
CA PRO A 101 -3.16 6.57 7.62
C PRO A 101 -4.33 5.90 6.89
N TRP A 102 -4.91 4.85 7.47
CA TRP A 102 -6.08 4.18 6.90
C TRP A 102 -7.33 5.06 6.97
N ILE A 103 -7.58 5.72 8.12
CA ILE A 103 -8.68 6.68 8.28
C ILE A 103 -8.53 7.81 7.27
N ASN A 104 -7.36 8.44 7.16
CA ASN A 104 -7.14 9.54 6.21
C ASN A 104 -7.45 9.11 4.77
N LYS A 105 -6.94 7.94 4.35
CA LYS A 105 -7.23 7.39 3.04
C LYS A 105 -8.73 7.18 2.80
N LYS A 106 -9.47 6.76 3.83
CA LYS A 106 -10.91 6.55 3.74
C LYS A 106 -11.70 7.84 3.70
N ILE A 107 -11.31 8.85 4.48
CA ILE A 107 -11.92 10.17 4.43
C ILE A 107 -11.78 10.77 3.02
N ILE A 108 -10.59 10.70 2.42
CA ILE A 108 -10.37 11.15 1.03
C ILE A 108 -11.22 10.36 0.03
N GLU A 109 -11.41 9.05 0.25
CA GLU A 109 -12.24 8.19 -0.62
C GLU A 109 -13.73 8.55 -0.58
N TYR A 110 -14.24 8.98 0.58
CA TYR A 110 -15.65 9.34 0.75
C TYR A 110 -15.94 10.80 0.39
N ILE A 111 -15.12 11.76 0.84
CA ILE A 111 -15.35 13.20 0.63
C ILE A 111 -14.76 13.68 -0.72
N GLY A 112 -13.69 13.04 -1.19
CA GLY A 112 -12.93 13.46 -2.38
C GLY A 112 -11.78 14.44 -2.07
N GLU A 113 -11.64 14.87 -0.83
CA GLU A 113 -10.55 15.73 -0.36
C GLU A 113 -10.03 15.31 1.02
N GLU A 114 -8.86 15.83 1.39
CA GLU A 114 -8.26 15.56 2.70
C GLU A 114 -8.87 16.46 3.77
N GLU A 115 -9.53 15.85 4.75
CA GLU A 115 -10.13 16.55 5.89
C GLU A 115 -9.45 16.14 7.20
N ALA A 116 -8.32 16.79 7.50
CA ALA A 116 -7.47 16.43 8.65
C ALA A 116 -8.20 16.53 10.00
N THR A 117 -9.13 17.49 10.15
CA THR A 117 -9.86 17.64 11.42
C THR A 117 -10.79 16.47 11.69
N LEU A 118 -11.40 15.89 10.65
CA LEU A 118 -12.24 14.71 10.79
C LEU A 118 -11.40 13.46 11.12
N VAL A 119 -10.25 13.33 10.47
CA VAL A 119 -9.28 12.26 10.78
C VAL A 119 -8.86 12.31 12.24
N ASP A 120 -8.48 13.50 12.72
CA ASP A 120 -8.03 13.69 14.11
C ASP A 120 -9.18 13.47 15.11
N PHE A 121 -10.40 13.90 14.77
CA PHE A 121 -11.60 13.64 15.58
C PHE A 121 -11.85 12.13 15.75
N VAL A 122 -11.85 11.36 14.66
CA VAL A 122 -12.05 9.90 14.72
C VAL A 122 -10.91 9.22 15.49
N CYS A 123 -9.66 9.62 15.25
CA CYS A 123 -8.51 9.08 15.98
C CYS A 123 -8.62 9.35 17.50
N SER A 124 -9.04 10.56 17.88
CA SER A 124 -9.26 10.93 19.28
C SER A 124 -10.35 10.07 19.93
N LYS A 125 -11.45 9.79 19.20
CA LYS A 125 -12.54 8.94 19.71
C LYS A 125 -12.10 7.49 19.94
N VAL A 126 -11.29 6.96 19.03
CA VAL A 126 -10.68 5.62 19.16
C VAL A 126 -9.75 5.58 20.38
N MET A 127 -8.90 6.60 20.56
CA MET A 127 -8.00 6.70 21.73
C MET A 127 -8.75 6.88 23.06
N ALA A 128 -9.95 7.46 23.02
CA ALA A 128 -10.84 7.55 24.19
C ALA A 128 -11.61 6.25 24.46
N HIS A 129 -11.36 5.18 23.69
CA HIS A 129 -12.05 3.89 23.76
C HIS A 129 -13.57 4.04 23.65
N SER A 130 -14.01 4.99 22.82
CA SER A 130 -15.44 5.25 22.59
C SER A 130 -16.10 4.04 21.93
N SER A 131 -17.39 3.82 22.22
CA SER A 131 -18.13 2.72 21.60
C SER A 131 -18.25 2.95 20.08
N PRO A 132 -18.23 1.88 19.26
CA PRO A 132 -18.31 2.01 17.80
C PRO A 132 -19.62 2.68 17.35
N GLN A 133 -20.71 2.47 18.09
CA GLN A 133 -21.98 3.14 17.84
C GLN A 133 -21.87 4.65 18.08
N SER A 134 -21.24 5.09 19.17
CA SER A 134 -21.06 6.53 19.43
C SER A 134 -20.20 7.20 18.35
N ILE A 135 -19.15 6.52 17.87
CA ILE A 135 -18.32 7.06 16.78
C ILE A 135 -19.13 7.14 15.49
N LEU A 136 -19.94 6.11 15.19
CA LEU A 136 -20.81 6.09 14.03
C LEU A 136 -21.81 7.24 14.06
N ASP A 137 -22.49 7.46 15.18
CA ASP A 137 -23.51 8.52 15.30
C ASP A 137 -22.89 9.91 15.09
N ASP A 138 -21.70 10.16 15.63
CA ASP A 138 -20.99 11.44 15.45
C ASP A 138 -20.50 11.64 14.00
N VAL A 139 -19.98 10.58 13.37
CA VAL A 139 -19.46 10.63 11.99
C VAL A 139 -20.59 10.66 10.95
N ALA A 140 -21.76 10.08 11.26
CA ALA A 140 -22.94 10.11 10.40
C ALA A 140 -23.46 11.53 10.15
N MET A 141 -23.18 12.48 11.04
CA MET A 141 -23.52 13.90 10.82
C MET A 141 -22.77 14.55 9.65
N VAL A 142 -21.68 13.92 9.19
CA VAL A 142 -20.80 14.43 8.12
C VAL A 142 -20.81 13.51 6.89
N LEU A 143 -20.86 12.20 7.09
CA LEU A 143 -20.78 11.19 6.03
C LEU A 143 -22.11 10.44 5.78
N ASP A 144 -23.22 10.88 6.39
CA ASP A 144 -24.57 10.31 6.24
C ASP A 144 -24.57 8.76 6.20
N GLU A 145 -25.08 8.17 5.11
CA GLU A 145 -25.24 6.72 4.92
C GLU A 145 -23.90 5.97 4.80
N GLU A 146 -22.81 6.66 4.47
CA GLU A 146 -21.48 6.07 4.25
C GLU A 146 -20.73 5.84 5.55
N ALA A 147 -21.10 6.57 6.61
CA ALA A 147 -20.51 6.45 7.95
C ALA A 147 -20.58 5.03 8.49
N GLU A 148 -21.72 4.33 8.29
CA GLU A 148 -21.87 2.96 8.78
C GLU A 148 -20.84 2.01 8.15
N VAL A 149 -20.68 2.08 6.83
CA VAL A 149 -19.73 1.24 6.10
C VAL A 149 -18.30 1.57 6.51
N PHE A 150 -18.01 2.85 6.73
CA PHE A 150 -16.71 3.32 7.20
C PHE A 150 -16.37 2.74 8.58
N ILE A 151 -17.25 2.91 9.58
CA ILE A 151 -17.00 2.44 10.96
C ILE A 151 -16.96 0.93 11.04
N VAL A 152 -17.82 0.20 10.31
CA VAL A 152 -17.75 -1.27 10.24
C VAL A 152 -16.40 -1.74 9.71
N LYS A 153 -15.89 -1.13 8.64
CA LYS A 153 -14.56 -1.46 8.10
C LYS A 153 -13.44 -1.08 9.07
N MET A 154 -13.55 0.06 9.73
CA MET A 154 -12.57 0.53 10.73
C MET A 154 -12.50 -0.43 11.93
N TRP A 155 -13.65 -0.87 12.42
CA TRP A 155 -13.71 -1.78 13.57
C TRP A 155 -13.13 -3.15 13.23
N ARG A 156 -13.42 -3.66 12.02
CA ARG A 156 -12.77 -4.89 11.51
C ARG A 156 -11.25 -4.75 11.44
N LEU A 157 -10.75 -3.59 11.01
CA LEU A 157 -9.31 -3.30 10.98
C LEU A 157 -8.72 -3.30 12.40
N LEU A 158 -9.36 -2.65 13.37
CA LEU A 158 -8.90 -2.64 14.76
C LEU A 158 -8.82 -4.05 15.35
N ILE A 159 -9.84 -4.87 15.15
CA ILE A 159 -9.83 -6.27 15.61
C ILE A 159 -8.70 -7.05 14.93
N TYR A 160 -8.55 -6.90 13.60
CA TYR A 160 -7.49 -7.56 12.87
C TYR A 160 -6.10 -7.17 13.40
N GLU A 161 -5.81 -5.87 13.54
CA GLU A 161 -4.48 -5.41 13.96
C GLU A 161 -4.17 -5.81 15.41
N THR A 162 -5.16 -5.75 16.31
CA THR A 162 -4.98 -6.16 17.72
C THR A 162 -4.70 -7.66 17.83
N GLU A 163 -5.49 -8.49 17.18
CA GLU A 163 -5.31 -9.94 17.20
C GLU A 163 -4.06 -10.40 16.44
N ALA A 164 -3.71 -9.74 15.33
CA ALA A 164 -2.48 -10.01 14.58
C ALA A 164 -1.22 -9.70 15.44
N LYS A 165 -1.26 -8.64 16.25
CA LYS A 165 -0.18 -8.28 17.18
C LYS A 165 -0.05 -9.29 18.33
N LYS A 166 -1.16 -9.85 18.84
CA LYS A 166 -1.14 -10.91 19.87
C LYS A 166 -0.39 -12.17 19.43
N ILE A 167 -0.50 -12.54 18.15
CA ILE A 167 0.13 -13.74 17.59
C ILE A 167 1.48 -13.46 16.93
N GLY A 168 2.02 -12.23 17.06
CA GLY A 168 3.32 -11.82 16.52
C GLY A 168 3.38 -11.77 14.99
N LEU A 169 2.24 -11.52 14.34
CA LEU A 169 2.16 -11.42 12.88
C LEU A 169 2.57 -10.04 12.36
N VAL A 170 2.48 -9.01 13.19
CA VAL A 170 2.80 -7.59 12.94
C VAL A 170 3.60 -6.97 14.07
#